data_AF-A0A959DZJ0-F1
#
_entry.id   AF-A0A959DZJ0-F1
#
_cell.length_a   1.000
_cell.length_b   1.000
_cell.length_c   1.000
_cell.angle_alpha   90.00
_cell.angle_beta   90.00
_cell.angle_gamma   90.00
#
_symmetry.space_group_name_H-M   'P 1'
#
loop_
_entity.id
_entity.type
_entity.pdbx_description
1 polymer ?
#
loop_
_entity_poly.entity_id
_entity_poly.type
_entity_poly.pdbx_seq_one_letter_code
_entity_poly.pdbx_strand_id
1 'polypeptide(L)'
;MKTTSAVFTALFSISALSAQTIVGTQPMNRNAVLEQFGGMYCVYCPHGHLLADQIRQEHPGIALIYYHAGNYAIPQAGAPDLRTNDGDIISGATGLTGYPAGTVNRHVFPGLEQGQPGTTALGRGDWVEAVENILTLPAPVNIGAQAHIDVASRTLDLYLELYFTANSNSTNRLHIALLQNHILSPQAGGGQGDQYPQYNVFRDMLNGPWGEVLYNTTAGHFESRNYSFVLPESIRDVPLDLANTELVIFVTKDQQEVLNGLVAKPGFTVEQDDDVELLSVKTDPVICGGWVYPRALIRNDGNNPLGHVDIRFGLIGGPEQQLPVNLASPLATYEKAFVDLPPLPVPPGDGSNRKVWLSVDMPNGAPDYTPEDNVDTAAFSNAKATINDYLKIEVRTDEYGYELYWEIADDSGAIIASGGNEQIAGTGGGLQIAVPSDPGAYEPNSYYTRYVTLPAEGCYTLRLVDDFGDGICCEYGFGFVRVKDPDGKLVAYANKFSKSYEVPFEYTSVITASHEPVPAGFDWSIAPNPARIASGTRILVKNPGAAPLTITLLDAGGSVILRRKEASLAGGNQYLNLPAEGLSPGLYLVKLETGRNVFFKKLLLLE
;
A
#
# COMPACT_ATOMS: atom_id res chain seq x y z
N MET A 1 84.26 39.64 1.59
CA MET A 1 83.28 38.77 0.89
C MET A 1 81.90 39.32 1.16
N LYS A 2 81.18 39.78 0.12
CA LYS A 2 79.81 40.25 0.22
C LYS A 2 78.87 39.04 0.11
N THR A 3 78.05 38.79 1.12
CA THR A 3 77.01 37.75 1.12
C THR A 3 75.70 38.38 0.67
N THR A 4 75.19 37.93 -0.47
CA THR A 4 73.87 38.27 -1.04
C THR A 4 72.80 37.31 -0.51
N SER A 5 71.75 37.86 0.11
CA SER A 5 70.50 37.15 0.42
C SER A 5 69.66 36.98 -0.85
N ALA A 6 69.13 35.79 -1.08
CA ALA A 6 68.05 35.53 -2.03
C ALA A 6 66.80 35.09 -1.24
N VAL A 7 65.73 35.85 -1.37
CA VAL A 7 64.39 35.54 -0.85
C VAL A 7 63.66 34.72 -1.90
N PHE A 8 63.20 33.52 -1.53
CA PHE A 8 62.34 32.68 -2.36
C PHE A 8 60.89 32.93 -1.95
N THR A 9 60.10 33.55 -2.83
CA THR A 9 58.65 33.73 -2.65
C THR A 9 57.95 32.52 -3.27
N ALA A 10 57.36 31.66 -2.45
CA ALA A 10 56.49 30.59 -2.93
C ALA A 10 55.11 31.18 -3.29
N LEU A 11 54.75 31.16 -4.58
CA LEU A 11 53.37 31.42 -5.00
C LEU A 11 52.49 30.23 -4.57
N PHE A 12 51.56 30.47 -3.64
CA PHE A 12 50.43 29.58 -3.41
C PHE A 12 49.39 29.83 -4.50
N SER A 13 49.23 28.87 -5.40
CA SER A 13 48.12 28.79 -6.35
C SER A 13 46.84 28.52 -5.55
N ILE A 14 46.00 29.54 -5.37
CA ILE A 14 44.65 29.38 -4.83
C ILE A 14 43.79 28.76 -5.94
N SER A 15 43.61 27.44 -5.90
CA SER A 15 42.56 26.77 -6.65
C SER A 15 41.22 27.17 -6.04
N ALA A 16 40.51 28.10 -6.68
CA ALA A 16 39.12 28.37 -6.36
C ALA A 16 38.30 27.10 -6.59
N LEU A 17 37.80 26.50 -5.51
CA LEU A 17 36.67 25.58 -5.60
C LEU A 17 35.47 26.41 -6.06
N SER A 18 35.15 26.37 -7.35
CA SER A 18 33.86 26.84 -7.83
C SER A 18 32.80 25.91 -7.24
N ALA A 19 31.91 26.43 -6.39
CA ALA A 19 30.68 25.74 -6.05
C ALA A 19 29.95 25.38 -7.35
N GLN A 20 29.57 24.12 -7.52
CA GLN A 20 28.85 23.65 -8.69
C GLN A 20 27.43 24.24 -8.66
N THR A 21 27.01 24.90 -9.76
CA THR A 21 25.63 25.36 -9.94
C THR A 21 24.66 24.18 -9.89
N ILE A 22 23.51 24.38 -9.25
CA ILE A 22 22.45 23.38 -9.10
C ILE A 22 21.41 23.46 -10.22
N VAL A 23 21.42 24.54 -11.02
CA VAL A 23 20.58 24.66 -12.21
C VAL A 23 21.33 24.25 -13.48
N GLY A 24 20.66 23.48 -14.34
CA GLY A 24 21.19 23.14 -15.65
C GLY A 24 21.20 24.36 -16.58
N THR A 25 22.22 24.49 -17.43
CA THR A 25 22.34 25.60 -18.40
C THR A 25 22.01 25.21 -19.84
N GLN A 26 21.71 23.94 -20.10
CA GLN A 26 21.31 23.47 -21.42
C GLN A 26 19.80 23.66 -21.62
N PRO A 27 19.34 24.02 -22.83
CA PRO A 27 17.92 24.02 -23.17
C PRO A 27 17.27 22.66 -22.86
N MET A 28 16.08 22.70 -22.26
CA MET A 28 15.26 21.52 -21.99
C MET A 28 13.79 21.83 -22.28
N ASN A 29 12.97 20.79 -22.32
CA ASN A 29 11.52 20.97 -22.37
C ASN A 29 10.96 21.33 -21.00
N ARG A 30 9.74 21.86 -21.01
CA ARG A 30 9.01 22.20 -19.79
C ARG A 30 8.73 20.95 -18.99
N ASN A 31 8.77 21.11 -17.68
CA ASN A 31 8.06 20.25 -16.77
C ASN A 31 6.60 20.70 -16.65
N ALA A 32 5.70 19.73 -16.50
CA ALA A 32 4.28 20.03 -16.31
C ALA A 32 3.99 20.39 -14.84
N VAL A 33 3.09 21.34 -14.64
CA VAL A 33 2.50 21.74 -13.35
C VAL A 33 0.99 21.60 -13.50
N LEU A 34 0.42 20.58 -12.87
CA LEU A 34 -1.01 20.34 -12.83
C LEU A 34 -1.58 20.91 -11.51
N GLU A 35 -2.27 22.03 -11.64
CA GLU A 35 -3.02 22.67 -10.56
C GLU A 35 -4.46 22.17 -10.60
N GLN A 36 -4.85 21.35 -9.63
CA GLN A 36 -6.17 20.77 -9.47
C GLN A 36 -7.03 21.64 -8.53
N PHE A 37 -8.33 21.70 -8.80
CA PHE A 37 -9.30 22.45 -8.01
C PHE A 37 -10.46 21.53 -7.62
N GLY A 38 -10.82 21.56 -6.33
CA GLY A 38 -11.86 20.70 -5.79
C GLY A 38 -12.15 20.98 -4.31
N GLY A 39 -12.74 20.01 -3.64
CA GLY A 39 -12.97 20.09 -2.20
C GLY A 39 -13.48 18.78 -1.60
N MET A 40 -13.50 18.72 -0.27
CA MET A 40 -13.86 17.51 0.49
C MET A 40 -15.28 17.00 0.18
N TYR A 41 -16.20 17.86 -0.26
CA TYR A 41 -17.59 17.48 -0.54
C TYR A 41 -17.88 17.21 -2.02
N CYS A 42 -16.85 17.22 -2.86
CA CYS A 42 -16.93 16.90 -4.28
C CYS A 42 -16.80 15.39 -4.48
N VAL A 43 -17.91 14.72 -4.82
CA VAL A 43 -18.01 13.25 -4.96
C VAL A 43 -17.01 12.71 -5.99
N TYR A 44 -16.73 13.46 -7.04
CA TYR A 44 -15.85 13.04 -8.12
C TYR A 44 -14.38 13.45 -7.92
N CYS A 45 -14.05 14.30 -6.95
CA CYS A 45 -12.68 14.73 -6.73
C CYS A 45 -11.70 13.58 -6.42
N PRO A 46 -12.09 12.49 -5.72
CA PRO A 46 -11.25 11.30 -5.56
C PRO A 46 -10.77 10.65 -6.86
N HIS A 47 -11.61 10.61 -7.91
CA HIS A 47 -11.16 10.11 -9.21
C HIS A 47 -10.23 11.12 -9.92
N GLY A 48 -10.36 12.42 -9.63
CA GLY A 48 -9.33 13.41 -10.02
C GLY A 48 -7.99 13.12 -9.36
N HIS A 49 -7.98 12.85 -8.06
CA HIS A 49 -6.75 12.50 -7.33
C HIS A 49 -6.09 11.25 -7.91
N LEU A 50 -6.88 10.20 -8.20
CA LEU A 50 -6.39 8.97 -8.83
C LEU A 50 -5.73 9.24 -10.19
N LEU A 51 -6.38 10.05 -11.03
CA LEU A 51 -5.83 10.39 -12.35
C LEU A 51 -4.54 11.21 -12.23
N ALA A 52 -4.48 12.18 -11.31
CA ALA A 52 -3.26 12.95 -11.09
C ALA A 52 -2.10 12.07 -10.57
N ASP A 53 -2.40 11.10 -9.70
CA ASP A 53 -1.41 10.11 -9.25
C ASP A 53 -0.93 9.20 -10.39
N GLN A 54 -1.83 8.76 -11.28
CA GLN A 54 -1.46 8.01 -12.49
C GLN A 54 -0.55 8.83 -13.40
N ILE A 55 -0.91 10.08 -13.70
CA ILE A 55 -0.08 10.99 -14.49
C ILE A 55 1.32 11.14 -13.87
N ARG A 56 1.41 11.25 -12.54
CA ARG A 56 2.71 11.36 -11.84
C ARG A 56 3.54 10.08 -11.92
N GLN A 57 2.91 8.91 -11.95
CA GLN A 57 3.60 7.63 -12.13
C GLN A 57 4.17 7.49 -13.55
N GLU A 58 3.43 7.94 -14.57
CA GLU A 58 3.84 7.88 -15.97
C GLU A 58 4.84 8.98 -16.35
N HIS A 59 4.78 10.12 -15.67
CA HIS A 59 5.67 11.26 -15.88
C HIS A 59 6.37 11.69 -14.58
N PRO A 60 7.40 10.93 -14.14
CA PRO A 60 8.19 11.28 -12.97
C PRO A 60 8.81 12.67 -13.12
N GLY A 61 8.36 13.61 -12.31
CA GLY A 61 8.81 15.01 -12.35
C GLY A 61 7.68 16.03 -12.38
N ILE A 62 6.48 15.66 -12.85
CA ILE A 62 5.31 16.56 -12.84
C ILE A 62 5.06 17.11 -11.44
N ALA A 63 4.79 18.41 -11.36
CA ALA A 63 4.36 19.04 -10.12
C ALA A 63 2.84 19.01 -10.02
N LEU A 64 2.31 18.50 -8.90
CA LEU A 64 0.89 18.49 -8.60
C LEU A 64 0.61 19.49 -7.49
N ILE A 65 -0.44 20.29 -7.65
CA ILE A 65 -0.94 21.20 -6.60
C ILE A 65 -2.44 20.99 -6.49
N TYR A 66 -2.97 20.81 -5.29
CA TYR A 66 -4.40 20.67 -5.06
C TYR A 66 -4.96 21.82 -4.23
N TYR A 67 -5.76 22.66 -4.89
CA TYR A 67 -6.47 23.77 -4.29
C TYR A 67 -7.86 23.32 -3.83
N HIS A 68 -8.08 23.38 -2.52
CA HIS A 68 -9.43 23.33 -1.98
C HIS A 68 -10.11 24.69 -2.21
N ALA A 69 -11.05 24.74 -3.13
CA ALA A 69 -11.69 25.98 -3.56
C ALA A 69 -13.18 25.80 -3.90
N GLY A 70 -13.94 26.89 -3.83
CA GLY A 70 -15.36 26.93 -4.18
C GLY A 70 -16.28 26.21 -3.18
N ASN A 71 -17.51 25.95 -3.63
CA ASN A 71 -18.60 25.53 -2.75
C ASN A 71 -18.39 24.14 -2.11
N TYR A 72 -17.67 23.24 -2.78
CA TYR A 72 -17.38 21.89 -2.25
C TYR A 72 -16.22 21.87 -1.25
N ALA A 73 -15.50 22.98 -1.07
CA ALA A 73 -14.39 23.10 -0.14
C ALA A 73 -14.77 23.77 1.18
N ILE A 74 -15.98 24.32 1.29
CA ILE A 74 -16.47 24.97 2.52
C ILE A 74 -16.62 23.91 3.60
N PRO A 75 -15.86 23.97 4.72
CA PRO A 75 -15.90 22.94 5.75
C PRO A 75 -17.27 22.90 6.45
N GLN A 76 -17.76 21.70 6.74
CA GLN A 76 -18.88 21.48 7.65
C GLN A 76 -18.35 21.28 9.08
N ALA A 77 -19.25 21.27 10.07
CA ALA A 77 -18.86 21.14 11.48
C ALA A 77 -17.98 19.90 11.73
N GLY A 78 -16.78 20.11 12.26
CA GLY A 78 -15.80 19.06 12.55
C GLY A 78 -14.83 18.72 11.42
N ALA A 79 -15.05 19.22 10.20
CA ALA A 79 -14.11 19.04 9.09
C ALA A 79 -13.01 20.12 9.08
N PRO A 80 -11.77 19.79 8.68
CA PRO A 80 -10.69 20.78 8.56
C PRO A 80 -10.96 21.81 7.45
N ASP A 81 -10.57 23.07 7.63
CA ASP A 81 -10.65 24.08 6.57
C ASP A 81 -9.36 24.08 5.73
N LEU A 82 -9.36 23.30 4.65
CA LEU A 82 -8.19 23.13 3.76
C LEU A 82 -8.04 24.22 2.70
N ARG A 83 -8.93 25.22 2.70
CA ARG A 83 -8.89 26.34 1.74
C ARG A 83 -7.77 27.32 2.11
N THR A 84 -7.44 28.20 1.17
CA THR A 84 -6.53 29.33 1.40
C THR A 84 -6.99 30.54 0.61
N ASN A 85 -6.69 31.75 1.08
CA ASN A 85 -7.07 32.97 0.36
C ASN A 85 -6.40 33.04 -1.02
N ASP A 86 -5.14 32.63 -1.10
CA ASP A 86 -4.39 32.59 -2.35
C ASP A 86 -4.92 31.51 -3.29
N GLY A 87 -5.36 30.38 -2.77
CA GLY A 87 -6.01 29.32 -3.54
C GLY A 87 -7.33 29.78 -4.17
N ASP A 88 -8.13 30.56 -3.44
CA ASP A 88 -9.36 31.17 -3.98
C ASP A 88 -9.05 32.16 -5.11
N ILE A 89 -7.98 32.97 -4.98
CA ILE A 89 -7.53 33.91 -6.01
C ILE A 89 -7.09 33.17 -7.28
N ILE A 90 -6.25 32.14 -7.13
CA ILE A 90 -5.78 31.32 -8.26
C ILE A 90 -6.95 30.62 -8.95
N SER A 91 -7.81 29.96 -8.17
CA SER A 91 -8.99 29.26 -8.70
C SER A 91 -9.89 30.21 -9.51
N GLY A 92 -10.11 31.43 -9.02
CA GLY A 92 -10.94 32.44 -9.69
C GLY A 92 -10.40 32.93 -11.04
N ALA A 93 -9.11 32.78 -11.32
CA ALA A 93 -8.51 33.20 -12.58
C ALA A 93 -8.56 32.14 -13.70
N THR A 94 -8.97 30.91 -13.38
CA THR A 94 -8.91 29.76 -14.32
C THR A 94 -10.05 29.73 -15.33
N GLY A 95 -11.18 30.35 -15.01
CA GLY A 95 -12.44 30.21 -15.76
C GLY A 95 -13.15 28.87 -15.59
N LEU A 96 -12.84 28.09 -14.53
CA LEU A 96 -13.53 26.83 -14.24
C LEU A 96 -15.04 27.00 -14.08
N THR A 97 -15.80 26.01 -14.53
CA THR A 97 -17.27 25.99 -14.45
C THR A 97 -17.82 24.81 -13.65
N GLY A 98 -16.97 23.84 -13.30
CA GLY A 98 -17.31 22.69 -12.47
C GLY A 98 -16.11 22.16 -11.71
N TYR A 99 -16.37 21.20 -10.82
CA TYR A 99 -15.36 20.49 -10.04
C TYR A 99 -15.54 18.97 -10.21
N PRO A 100 -14.46 18.17 -10.15
CA PRO A 100 -13.06 18.60 -10.14
C PRO A 100 -12.65 19.25 -11.47
N ALA A 101 -11.80 20.27 -11.36
CA ALA A 101 -11.19 20.97 -12.49
C ALA A 101 -9.67 20.90 -12.36
N GLY A 102 -8.96 21.12 -13.46
CA GLY A 102 -7.51 21.28 -13.41
C GLY A 102 -7.04 22.28 -14.45
N THR A 103 -5.82 22.76 -14.29
CA THR A 103 -5.11 23.48 -15.34
C THR A 103 -3.68 22.98 -15.42
N VAL A 104 -3.19 22.73 -16.64
CA VAL A 104 -1.81 22.27 -16.87
C VAL A 104 -1.00 23.44 -17.39
N ASN A 105 0.01 23.83 -16.63
CA ASN A 105 0.85 25.01 -16.86
C ASN A 105 0.07 26.31 -17.05
N ARG A 106 -1.18 26.39 -16.58
CA ARG A 106 -2.10 27.50 -16.88
C ARG A 106 -2.17 27.82 -18.38
N HIS A 107 -1.93 26.82 -19.22
CA HIS A 107 -1.92 26.96 -20.66
C HIS A 107 -3.36 26.96 -21.17
N VAL A 108 -3.61 27.76 -22.21
CA VAL A 108 -4.88 27.70 -22.93
C VAL A 108 -4.75 26.61 -23.98
N PHE A 109 -5.63 25.62 -23.93
CA PHE A 109 -5.70 24.54 -24.91
C PHE A 109 -6.98 24.71 -25.74
N PRO A 110 -6.92 25.38 -26.92
CA PRO A 110 -8.11 25.66 -27.70
C PRO A 110 -8.86 24.39 -28.07
N GLY A 111 -10.10 24.26 -27.58
CA GLY A 111 -10.98 23.12 -27.80
C GLY A 111 -11.02 22.10 -26.65
N LEU A 112 -10.11 22.19 -25.67
CA LEU A 112 -10.13 21.35 -24.46
C LEU A 112 -10.65 22.09 -23.22
N GLU A 113 -10.92 23.40 -23.32
CA GLU A 113 -11.40 24.17 -22.17
C GLU A 113 -12.78 23.68 -21.71
N GLN A 114 -12.95 23.45 -20.40
CA GLN A 114 -14.30 23.22 -19.84
C GLN A 114 -15.13 24.52 -19.78
N GLY A 115 -14.44 25.66 -19.76
CA GLY A 115 -15.01 26.99 -19.58
C GLY A 115 -15.25 27.71 -20.91
N GLN A 116 -15.09 29.04 -20.89
CA GLN A 116 -15.16 29.82 -22.13
C GLN A 116 -13.87 29.69 -22.94
N PRO A 117 -13.90 29.79 -24.27
CA PRO A 117 -12.67 29.80 -25.08
C PRO A 117 -11.66 30.82 -24.57
N GLY A 118 -10.40 30.40 -24.42
CA GLY A 118 -9.34 31.26 -23.87
C GLY A 118 -9.15 31.16 -22.35
N THR A 119 -9.96 30.38 -21.64
CA THR A 119 -9.70 30.04 -20.23
C THR A 119 -8.71 28.88 -20.12
N THR A 120 -8.26 28.55 -18.90
CA THR A 120 -7.22 27.51 -18.70
C THR A 120 -7.74 26.26 -18.00
N ALA A 121 -8.96 26.32 -17.47
CA ALA A 121 -9.59 25.19 -16.81
C ALA A 121 -9.95 24.07 -17.81
N LEU A 122 -9.60 22.84 -17.44
CA LEU A 122 -9.80 21.60 -18.17
C LEU A 122 -10.67 20.64 -17.35
N GLY A 123 -11.41 19.78 -18.03
CA GLY A 123 -12.03 18.62 -17.42
C GLY A 123 -10.98 17.55 -17.11
N ARG A 124 -11.28 16.64 -16.16
CA ARG A 124 -10.35 15.55 -15.80
C ARG A 124 -9.92 14.71 -17.00
N GLY A 125 -10.84 14.42 -17.92
CA GLY A 125 -10.56 13.60 -19.10
C GLY A 125 -9.46 14.16 -20.00
N ASP A 126 -9.20 15.46 -19.93
CA ASP A 126 -8.26 16.15 -20.83
C ASP A 126 -6.88 16.36 -20.20
N TRP A 127 -6.68 16.00 -18.91
CA TRP A 127 -5.43 16.30 -18.20
C TRP A 127 -4.23 15.56 -18.76
N VAL A 128 -4.39 14.30 -19.16
CA VAL A 128 -3.30 13.48 -19.73
C VAL A 128 -2.82 14.10 -21.04
N GLU A 129 -3.74 14.37 -21.98
CA GLU A 129 -3.43 15.01 -23.26
C GLU A 129 -2.77 16.38 -23.05
N ALA A 130 -3.28 17.18 -22.12
CA ALA A 130 -2.71 18.49 -21.82
C ALA A 130 -1.29 18.40 -21.24
N VAL A 131 -1.01 17.43 -20.36
CA VAL A 131 0.33 17.18 -19.82
C VAL A 131 1.29 16.75 -20.93
N GLU A 132 0.90 15.77 -21.75
CA GLU A 132 1.74 15.29 -22.85
C GLU A 132 2.09 16.42 -23.81
N ASN A 133 1.12 17.28 -24.16
CA ASN A 133 1.35 18.46 -24.99
C ASN A 133 2.38 19.41 -24.35
N ILE A 134 2.26 19.73 -23.06
CA ILE A 134 3.19 20.64 -22.36
C ILE A 134 4.61 20.10 -22.34
N LEU A 135 4.79 18.79 -22.13
CA LEU A 135 6.11 18.15 -22.07
C LEU A 135 6.86 18.21 -23.41
N THR A 136 6.19 18.52 -24.53
CA THR A 136 6.84 18.75 -25.82
C THR A 136 7.36 20.19 -26.01
N LEU A 137 6.90 21.14 -25.19
CA LEU A 137 7.23 22.55 -25.35
C LEU A 137 8.60 22.88 -24.75
N PRO A 138 9.39 23.78 -25.37
CA PRO A 138 10.65 24.23 -24.80
C PRO A 138 10.43 25.12 -23.56
N ALA A 139 11.29 24.96 -22.55
CA ALA A 139 11.36 25.84 -21.40
C ALA A 139 12.35 26.98 -21.67
N PRO A 140 11.95 28.26 -21.59
CA PRO A 140 12.87 29.39 -21.72
C PRO A 140 13.69 29.64 -20.44
N VAL A 141 13.33 28.96 -19.34
CA VAL A 141 13.99 29.09 -18.04
C VAL A 141 14.11 27.72 -17.38
N ASN A 142 15.31 27.42 -16.90
CA ASN A 142 15.59 26.28 -16.04
C ASN A 142 15.58 26.76 -14.59
N ILE A 143 15.12 25.89 -13.69
CA ILE A 143 15.00 26.18 -12.27
C ILE A 143 15.77 25.10 -11.52
N GLY A 144 16.59 25.49 -10.54
CA GLY A 144 17.22 24.61 -9.56
C GLY A 144 16.85 25.09 -8.16
N ALA A 145 16.62 24.17 -7.23
CA ALA A 145 16.20 24.50 -5.88
C ALA A 145 16.80 23.55 -4.84
N GLN A 146 17.15 24.10 -3.69
CA GLN A 146 17.48 23.37 -2.47
C GLN A 146 16.71 23.99 -1.32
N ALA A 147 15.93 23.19 -0.62
CA ALA A 147 15.11 23.62 0.51
C ALA A 147 15.56 22.87 1.77
N HIS A 148 15.54 23.54 2.90
CA HIS A 148 15.89 22.96 4.19
C HIS A 148 15.01 23.55 5.28
N ILE A 149 14.48 22.72 6.19
CA ILE A 149 13.64 23.13 7.30
C ILE A 149 14.34 22.82 8.62
N ASP A 150 14.59 23.85 9.42
CA ASP A 150 14.91 23.69 10.83
C ASP A 150 13.59 23.49 11.60
N VAL A 151 13.39 22.29 12.15
CA VAL A 151 12.10 21.87 12.73
C VAL A 151 11.82 22.62 14.04
N ALA A 152 12.84 22.87 14.86
CA ALA A 152 12.71 23.53 16.16
C ALA A 152 12.28 25.00 16.00
N SER A 153 12.89 25.73 15.07
CA SER A 153 12.54 27.12 14.75
C SER A 153 11.40 27.26 13.74
N ARG A 154 11.01 26.16 13.08
CA ARG A 154 10.07 26.11 11.94
C ARG A 154 10.52 26.99 10.76
N THR A 155 11.82 27.19 10.60
CA THR A 155 12.38 28.05 9.55
C THR A 155 12.64 27.23 8.30
N LEU A 156 12.02 27.61 7.18
CA LEU A 156 12.30 27.11 5.85
C LEU A 156 13.31 28.03 5.16
N ASP A 157 14.51 27.53 4.91
CA ASP A 157 15.52 28.17 4.08
C ASP A 157 15.46 27.58 2.66
N LEU A 158 15.42 28.46 1.66
CA LEU A 158 15.30 28.07 0.25
C LEU A 158 16.34 28.80 -0.60
N TYR A 159 17.23 28.02 -1.22
CA TYR A 159 18.18 28.48 -2.23
C TYR A 159 17.66 28.11 -3.63
N LEU A 160 17.49 29.12 -4.49
CA LEU A 160 17.04 28.96 -5.87
C LEU A 160 18.09 29.45 -6.84
N GLU A 161 18.22 28.76 -7.97
CA GLU A 161 18.96 29.22 -9.14
C GLU A 161 18.05 29.18 -10.38
N LEU A 162 18.10 30.25 -11.16
CA LEU A 162 17.37 30.39 -12.42
C LEU A 162 18.37 30.60 -13.54
N TYR A 163 18.17 29.88 -14.66
CA TYR A 163 18.96 30.09 -15.88
C TYR A 163 18.04 30.23 -17.08
N PHE A 164 18.06 31.38 -17.73
CA PHE A 164 17.29 31.63 -18.95
C PHE A 164 18.01 31.06 -20.17
N THR A 165 17.44 30.03 -20.79
CA THR A 165 17.96 29.40 -22.01
C THR A 165 17.51 30.14 -23.27
N ALA A 166 16.46 30.95 -23.16
CA ALA A 166 15.92 31.80 -24.22
C ALA A 166 15.37 33.11 -23.66
N ASN A 167 15.23 34.12 -24.52
CA ASN A 167 14.58 35.38 -24.13
C ASN A 167 13.10 35.16 -23.84
N SER A 168 12.62 35.73 -22.74
CA SER A 168 11.18 35.81 -22.42
C SER A 168 10.75 37.27 -22.36
N ASN A 169 10.18 37.76 -23.47
CA ASN A 169 9.84 39.18 -23.69
C ASN A 169 8.53 39.62 -22.99
N SER A 170 8.25 39.08 -21.81
CA SER A 170 7.06 39.33 -20.99
C SER A 170 7.44 39.44 -19.52
N THR A 171 6.51 39.88 -18.66
CA THR A 171 6.80 39.96 -17.23
C THR A 171 6.83 38.55 -16.66
N ASN A 172 8.00 38.00 -16.37
CA ASN A 172 8.07 36.71 -15.70
C ASN A 172 7.88 36.85 -14.20
N ARG A 173 7.27 35.83 -13.60
CA ARG A 173 7.01 35.81 -12.16
C ARG A 173 7.40 34.47 -11.57
N LEU A 174 8.13 34.51 -10.47
CA LEU A 174 8.51 33.33 -9.69
C LEU A 174 7.47 33.08 -8.61
N HIS A 175 7.01 31.84 -8.48
CA HIS A 175 6.03 31.40 -7.50
C HIS A 175 6.65 30.30 -6.63
N ILE A 176 6.34 30.33 -5.34
CA ILE A 176 6.85 29.37 -4.34
C ILE A 176 5.65 28.85 -3.55
N ALA A 177 5.06 27.74 -4.01
CA ALA A 177 3.92 27.13 -3.38
C ALA A 177 4.37 26.16 -2.28
N LEU A 178 3.85 26.34 -1.06
CA LEU A 178 3.96 25.39 0.04
C LEU A 178 2.81 24.41 -0.01
N LEU A 179 3.14 23.12 -0.08
CA LEU A 179 2.18 22.02 -0.04
C LEU A 179 2.34 21.22 1.25
N GLN A 180 1.27 20.54 1.64
CA GLN A 180 1.31 19.49 2.65
C GLN A 180 0.60 18.23 2.14
N ASN A 181 1.22 17.10 2.42
CA ASN A 181 0.74 15.77 2.12
C ASN A 181 0.11 15.12 3.36
N HIS A 182 -0.70 14.08 3.12
CA HIS A 182 -1.26 13.22 4.16
C HIS A 182 -2.05 13.97 5.26
N ILE A 183 -2.90 14.93 4.85
CA ILE A 183 -3.88 15.52 5.77
C ILE A 183 -5.13 14.64 5.78
N LEU A 184 -5.45 14.03 6.91
CA LEU A 184 -6.68 13.24 7.04
C LEU A 184 -7.90 14.17 7.09
N SER A 185 -8.89 13.88 6.25
CA SER A 185 -10.14 14.63 6.21
C SER A 185 -11.32 13.73 5.81
N PRO A 186 -12.55 14.23 5.97
CA PRO A 186 -13.69 13.71 5.22
C PRO A 186 -13.45 13.86 3.72
N GLN A 187 -13.97 12.93 2.92
CA GLN A 187 -14.02 13.06 1.47
C GLN A 187 -15.25 12.33 0.90
N ALA A 188 -16.17 13.10 0.32
CA ALA A 188 -17.28 12.57 -0.46
C ALA A 188 -16.73 11.77 -1.66
N GLY A 189 -17.28 10.59 -1.91
CA GLY A 189 -16.78 9.63 -2.91
C GLY A 189 -15.46 8.94 -2.54
N GLY A 190 -14.85 9.26 -1.39
CA GLY A 190 -13.56 8.70 -0.97
C GLY A 190 -13.64 7.37 -0.23
N GLY A 191 -14.81 7.03 0.33
CA GLY A 191 -15.05 5.73 0.99
C GLY A 191 -14.31 5.49 2.31
N GLN A 192 -13.68 6.53 2.90
CA GLN A 192 -12.82 6.39 4.09
C GLN A 192 -13.30 7.20 5.32
N GLY A 193 -14.56 7.67 5.31
CA GLY A 193 -15.06 8.54 6.40
C GLY A 193 -14.15 9.75 6.58
N ASP A 194 -13.74 10.03 7.81
CA ASP A 194 -12.84 11.13 8.18
C ASP A 194 -11.34 10.77 8.06
N GLN A 195 -11.02 9.64 7.42
CA GLN A 195 -9.67 9.10 7.30
C GLN A 195 -9.14 9.15 5.86
N TYR A 196 -9.78 9.92 4.97
CA TYR A 196 -9.29 10.06 3.60
C TYR A 196 -8.01 10.91 3.59
N PRO A 197 -6.88 10.39 3.08
CA PRO A 197 -5.62 11.13 3.05
C PRO A 197 -5.59 12.10 1.87
N GLN A 198 -5.56 13.40 2.16
CA GLN A 198 -5.38 14.45 1.17
C GLN A 198 -3.88 14.66 0.88
N TYR A 199 -3.51 14.70 -0.40
CA TYR A 199 -2.15 14.89 -0.88
C TYR A 199 -2.02 16.14 -1.74
N ASN A 200 -0.80 16.66 -1.85
CA ASN A 200 -0.47 17.87 -2.63
C ASN A 200 -1.31 19.09 -2.22
N VAL A 201 -1.80 19.14 -0.97
CA VAL A 201 -2.73 20.17 -0.51
C VAL A 201 -2.00 21.50 -0.50
N PHE A 202 -2.47 22.46 -1.28
CA PHE A 202 -1.94 23.81 -1.29
C PHE A 202 -2.18 24.48 0.06
N ARG A 203 -1.10 24.89 0.74
CA ARG A 203 -1.15 25.52 2.06
C ARG A 203 -0.85 27.01 2.01
N ASP A 204 0.06 27.45 1.14
CA ASP A 204 0.37 28.87 0.98
C ASP A 204 1.11 29.17 -0.32
N MET A 205 1.03 30.40 -0.84
CA MET A 205 1.99 30.93 -1.81
C MET A 205 2.93 31.86 -1.06
N LEU A 206 4.13 31.37 -0.71
CA LEU A 206 5.03 32.03 0.24
C LEU A 206 5.47 33.43 -0.20
N ASN A 207 5.36 33.73 -1.49
CA ASN A 207 5.67 35.03 -2.08
C ASN A 207 4.44 35.73 -2.71
N GLY A 208 3.24 35.41 -2.22
CA GLY A 208 1.96 35.97 -2.61
C GLY A 208 1.34 35.31 -3.85
N PRO A 209 0.03 35.46 -4.08
CA PRO A 209 -0.74 34.63 -5.02
C PRO A 209 -0.28 34.76 -6.48
N TRP A 210 0.36 35.87 -6.83
CA TRP A 210 0.88 36.12 -8.17
C TRP A 210 2.40 36.04 -8.25
N GLY A 211 3.07 35.63 -7.19
CA GLY A 211 4.51 35.58 -7.12
C GLY A 211 5.17 36.94 -7.31
N GLU A 212 6.50 36.90 -7.42
CA GLU A 212 7.33 38.09 -7.56
C GLU A 212 7.91 38.24 -8.96
N VAL A 213 8.17 39.47 -9.39
CA VAL A 213 8.65 39.76 -10.75
C VAL A 213 10.13 39.36 -10.91
N LEU A 214 10.45 38.74 -12.04
CA LEU A 214 11.81 38.53 -12.53
C LEU A 214 12.16 39.65 -13.52
N TYR A 215 13.19 40.44 -13.23
CA TYR A 215 13.49 41.66 -13.99
C TYR A 215 14.36 41.41 -15.23
N ASN A 216 15.24 40.41 -15.20
CA ASN A 216 16.09 40.06 -16.33
C ASN A 216 15.76 38.64 -16.81
N THR A 217 15.19 38.57 -18.00
CA THR A 217 14.66 37.33 -18.58
C THR A 217 15.31 37.04 -19.94
N THR A 218 16.55 37.52 -20.11
CA THR A 218 17.32 37.39 -21.35
C THR A 218 18.10 36.07 -21.41
N ALA A 219 18.26 35.52 -22.61
CA ALA A 219 19.01 34.28 -22.83
C ALA A 219 20.45 34.39 -22.30
N GLY A 220 20.88 33.36 -21.58
CA GLY A 220 22.17 33.30 -20.90
C GLY A 220 22.18 33.96 -19.52
N HIS A 221 21.08 34.60 -19.09
CA HIS A 221 21.00 35.19 -17.76
C HIS A 221 20.92 34.09 -16.69
N PHE A 222 21.78 34.21 -15.68
CA PHE A 222 21.79 33.42 -14.46
C PHE A 222 21.49 34.34 -13.28
N GLU A 223 20.60 33.93 -12.38
CA GLU A 223 20.41 34.55 -11.08
C GLU A 223 20.20 33.50 -9.99
N SER A 224 20.61 33.83 -8.77
CA SER A 224 20.39 33.01 -7.58
C SER A 224 19.65 33.82 -6.51
N ARG A 225 18.76 33.18 -5.75
CA ARG A 225 17.98 33.81 -4.68
C ARG A 225 17.98 32.96 -3.42
N ASN A 226 17.96 33.63 -2.27
CA ASN A 226 17.82 33.00 -0.96
C ASN A 226 16.56 33.55 -0.28
N TYR A 227 15.74 32.66 0.25
CA TYR A 227 14.60 33.00 1.09
C TYR A 227 14.72 32.31 2.43
N SER A 228 14.11 32.92 3.43
CA SER A 228 13.95 32.33 4.75
C SER A 228 12.53 32.68 5.23
N PHE A 229 11.73 31.65 5.48
CA PHE A 229 10.33 31.77 5.90
C PHE A 229 10.14 31.09 7.24
N VAL A 230 9.47 31.75 8.19
CA VAL A 230 9.02 31.09 9.42
C VAL A 230 7.65 30.48 9.14
N LEU A 231 7.57 29.15 9.14
CA LEU A 231 6.35 28.41 8.84
C LEU A 231 5.43 28.39 10.08
N PRO A 232 4.15 28.75 9.93
CA PRO A 232 3.22 28.82 11.06
C PRO A 232 2.93 27.42 11.62
N GLU A 233 2.54 27.32 12.89
CA GLU A 233 2.14 26.04 13.51
C GLU A 233 0.92 25.41 12.82
N SER A 234 -0.01 26.24 12.36
CA SER A 234 -1.20 25.83 11.63
C SER A 234 -1.59 26.88 10.58
N ILE A 235 -2.33 26.45 9.56
CA ILE A 235 -2.96 27.35 8.59
C ILE A 235 -4.44 27.02 8.60
N ARG A 236 -5.27 28.02 8.96
CA ARG A 236 -6.72 27.89 9.20
C ARG A 236 -7.05 26.77 10.20
N ASP A 237 -6.34 26.76 11.33
CA ASP A 237 -6.50 25.79 12.42
C ASP A 237 -6.18 24.33 12.07
N VAL A 238 -5.67 24.07 10.85
CA VAL A 238 -5.15 22.76 10.45
C VAL A 238 -3.63 22.75 10.67
N PRO A 239 -3.10 21.86 11.52
CA PRO A 239 -1.67 21.77 11.78
C PRO A 239 -0.84 21.69 10.49
N LEU A 240 0.29 22.40 10.46
CA LEU A 240 1.28 22.30 9.40
C LEU A 240 2.34 21.28 9.82
N ASP A 241 2.17 20.05 9.33
CA ASP A 241 3.07 18.93 9.57
C ASP A 241 4.28 19.03 8.63
N LEU A 242 5.40 19.50 9.18
CA LEU A 242 6.62 19.79 8.45
C LEU A 242 7.18 18.54 7.74
N ALA A 243 7.08 17.37 8.38
CA ALA A 243 7.57 16.10 7.83
C ALA A 243 6.83 15.68 6.55
N ASN A 244 5.64 16.23 6.30
CA ASN A 244 4.85 15.98 5.10
C ASN A 244 4.76 17.22 4.19
N THR A 245 5.65 18.22 4.34
CA THR A 245 5.68 19.39 3.45
C THR A 245 6.50 19.17 2.18
N GLU A 246 6.11 19.87 1.12
CA GLU A 246 6.80 19.88 -0.17
C GLU A 246 6.64 21.27 -0.80
N LEU A 247 7.58 21.67 -1.66
CA LEU A 247 7.48 22.92 -2.41
C LEU A 247 7.28 22.64 -3.89
N VAL A 248 6.43 23.45 -4.52
CA VAL A 248 6.39 23.56 -5.98
C VAL A 248 6.85 24.96 -6.36
N ILE A 249 7.94 25.03 -7.11
CA ILE A 249 8.52 26.29 -7.59
C ILE A 249 8.31 26.36 -9.09
N PHE A 250 7.73 27.45 -9.57
CA PHE A 250 7.46 27.62 -10.98
C PHE A 250 7.58 29.07 -11.43
N VAL A 251 7.89 29.25 -12.71
CA VAL A 251 7.98 30.57 -13.33
C VAL A 251 6.86 30.73 -14.34
N THR A 252 6.05 31.78 -14.21
CA THR A 252 5.03 32.14 -15.20
C THR A 252 5.50 33.24 -16.13
N LYS A 253 4.91 33.29 -17.32
CA LYS A 253 4.76 34.49 -18.13
C LYS A 253 3.48 35.18 -17.68
N ASP A 254 3.62 36.44 -17.29
CA ASP A 254 2.59 37.24 -16.64
C ASP A 254 1.98 36.44 -15.47
N GLN A 255 0.66 36.42 -15.31
CA GLN A 255 -0.02 35.66 -14.24
C GLN A 255 -0.55 34.28 -14.67
N GLN A 256 -0.28 33.89 -15.92
CA GLN A 256 -0.90 32.75 -16.57
C GLN A 256 0.16 31.70 -16.91
N GLU A 257 0.64 31.67 -18.16
CA GLU A 257 1.44 30.60 -18.74
C GLU A 257 2.66 30.20 -17.89
N VAL A 258 2.68 29.00 -17.31
CA VAL A 258 3.84 28.42 -16.63
C VAL A 258 4.88 28.00 -17.66
N LEU A 259 6.04 28.64 -17.60
CA LEU A 259 7.16 28.44 -18.50
C LEU A 259 8.04 27.27 -18.12
N ASN A 260 8.13 26.97 -16.82
CA ASN A 260 8.73 25.76 -16.29
C ASN A 260 8.38 25.64 -14.79
N GLY A 261 8.51 24.44 -14.24
CA GLY A 261 8.30 24.18 -12.82
C GLY A 261 9.15 23.03 -12.29
N LEU A 262 9.32 22.96 -10.98
CA LEU A 262 9.95 21.83 -10.30
C LEU A 262 9.27 21.57 -8.97
N VAL A 263 9.48 20.35 -8.47
CA VAL A 263 9.14 19.95 -7.11
C VAL A 263 10.43 19.93 -6.29
N ALA A 264 10.43 20.60 -5.14
CA ALA A 264 11.55 20.57 -4.19
C ALA A 264 11.07 19.99 -2.86
N LYS A 265 11.70 18.90 -2.44
CA LYS A 265 11.50 18.30 -1.13
C LYS A 265 12.51 18.88 -0.15
N PRO A 266 12.07 19.47 0.98
CA PRO A 266 13.00 19.97 1.97
C PRO A 266 13.85 18.85 2.59
N GLY A 267 15.12 19.16 2.87
CA GLY A 267 15.85 18.49 3.94
C GLY A 267 15.38 19.01 5.31
N PHE A 268 15.76 18.33 6.37
CA PHE A 268 15.35 18.68 7.73
C PHE A 268 16.54 18.72 8.68
N THR A 269 16.46 19.57 9.70
CA THR A 269 17.26 19.49 10.92
C THR A 269 16.32 19.39 12.11
N VAL A 270 16.55 18.38 12.93
CA VAL A 270 15.83 18.09 14.17
C VAL A 270 16.79 18.22 15.35
N GLU A 271 16.28 18.15 16.59
CA GLU A 271 17.15 18.23 17.78
C GLU A 271 17.83 16.89 18.10
N GLN A 272 17.22 15.78 17.68
CA GLN A 272 17.65 14.41 17.97
C GLN A 272 18.61 13.89 16.89
N ASP A 273 19.66 13.15 17.28
CA ASP A 273 20.62 12.59 16.32
C ASP A 273 20.22 11.20 15.80
N ASP A 274 19.92 10.27 16.70
CA ASP A 274 19.50 8.90 16.38
C ASP A 274 18.11 8.64 16.99
N ASP A 275 17.07 8.67 16.17
CA ASP A 275 15.67 8.49 16.57
C ASP A 275 14.94 7.77 15.44
N VAL A 276 14.36 6.60 15.72
CA VAL A 276 13.52 5.87 14.77
C VAL A 276 12.11 5.84 15.32
N GLU A 277 11.10 6.01 14.47
CA GLU A 277 9.70 5.86 14.86
C GLU A 277 9.09 4.63 14.16
N LEU A 278 8.31 3.83 14.90
CA LEU A 278 7.45 2.80 14.33
C LEU A 278 6.07 3.39 14.00
N LEU A 279 5.92 3.91 12.77
CA LEU A 279 4.67 4.52 12.32
C LEU A 279 3.49 3.54 12.26
N SER A 280 3.72 2.29 11.84
CA SER A 280 2.68 1.26 11.87
C SER A 280 3.22 -0.15 11.71
N VAL A 281 2.50 -1.12 12.28
CA VAL A 281 2.60 -2.54 11.93
C VAL A 281 1.53 -2.87 10.88
N LYS A 282 1.93 -3.54 9.80
CA LYS A 282 1.00 -4.03 8.78
C LYS A 282 1.04 -5.55 8.69
N THR A 283 -0.14 -6.12 8.47
CA THR A 283 -0.37 -7.53 8.15
C THR A 283 -1.67 -7.62 7.37
N ASP A 284 -1.88 -8.73 6.66
CA ASP A 284 -3.20 -9.03 6.11
C ASP A 284 -4.24 -9.10 7.25
N PRO A 285 -5.38 -8.39 7.13
CA PRO A 285 -6.41 -8.37 8.17
C PRO A 285 -7.12 -9.74 8.29
N VAL A 286 -7.05 -10.55 7.24
CA VAL A 286 -7.56 -11.91 7.17
C VAL A 286 -6.51 -12.79 6.51
N ILE A 287 -6.00 -13.79 7.23
CA ILE A 287 -4.97 -14.72 6.75
C ILE A 287 -5.56 -16.10 6.41
N CYS A 288 -4.98 -16.77 5.42
CA CYS A 288 -5.20 -18.20 5.18
C CYS A 288 -4.13 -19.04 5.90
N GLY A 289 -4.51 -20.23 6.36
CA GLY A 289 -3.57 -21.17 6.96
C GLY A 289 -3.00 -20.73 8.31
N GLY A 290 -1.80 -21.22 8.62
CA GLY A 290 -1.18 -21.13 9.94
C GLY A 290 -0.05 -20.11 10.07
N TRP A 291 0.03 -19.11 9.19
CA TRP A 291 1.12 -18.13 9.18
C TRP A 291 0.60 -16.71 8.96
N VAL A 292 1.25 -15.73 9.58
CA VAL A 292 1.01 -14.30 9.37
C VAL A 292 2.30 -13.62 8.94
N TYR A 293 2.22 -12.67 8.01
CA TYR A 293 3.37 -12.00 7.38
C TYR A 293 3.41 -10.52 7.77
N PRO A 294 4.08 -10.17 8.88
CA PRO A 294 4.11 -8.79 9.34
C PRO A 294 5.14 -7.95 8.59
N ARG A 295 4.88 -6.64 8.57
CA ARG A 295 5.75 -5.61 8.00
C ARG A 295 5.74 -4.37 8.90
N ALA A 296 6.90 -3.79 9.14
CA ALA A 296 7.03 -2.53 9.87
C ALA A 296 7.10 -1.35 8.89
N LEU A 297 6.33 -0.29 9.11
CA LEU A 297 6.59 1.01 8.51
C LEU A 297 7.38 1.83 9.52
N ILE A 298 8.64 2.12 9.20
CA ILE A 298 9.52 2.92 10.05
C ILE A 298 9.79 4.28 9.41
N ARG A 299 10.12 5.28 10.24
CA ARG A 299 10.60 6.60 9.84
C ARG A 299 11.87 6.95 10.62
N ASN A 300 12.78 7.67 9.97
CA ASN A 300 13.91 8.28 10.68
C ASN A 300 13.48 9.64 11.23
N ASP A 301 13.40 9.80 12.54
CA ASP A 301 13.06 11.06 13.19
C ASP A 301 14.30 11.82 13.70
N GLY A 302 15.50 11.25 13.50
CA GLY A 302 16.80 11.85 13.84
C GLY A 302 17.51 12.55 12.68
N ASN A 303 18.59 13.28 13.00
CA ASN A 303 19.47 13.94 12.03
C ASN A 303 20.38 12.97 11.27
N ASN A 304 20.85 11.91 11.94
CA ASN A 304 21.75 10.94 11.32
C ASN A 304 20.96 10.07 10.34
N PRO A 305 21.45 9.83 9.11
CA PRO A 305 20.80 8.89 8.21
C PRO A 305 20.68 7.50 8.86
N LEU A 306 19.45 6.99 8.98
CA LEU A 306 19.17 5.70 9.60
C LEU A 306 19.55 4.57 8.64
N GLY A 307 20.64 3.87 8.93
CA GLY A 307 21.10 2.72 8.13
C GLY A 307 20.84 1.36 8.79
N HIS A 308 20.55 1.34 10.09
CA HIS A 308 20.38 0.12 10.87
C HIS A 308 19.33 0.31 11.97
N VAL A 309 18.55 -0.74 12.26
CA VAL A 309 17.56 -0.77 13.34
C VAL A 309 17.41 -2.19 13.90
N ASP A 310 17.24 -2.33 15.21
CA ASP A 310 16.88 -3.59 15.84
C ASP A 310 15.36 -3.70 15.97
N ILE A 311 14.79 -4.80 15.46
CA ILE A 311 13.35 -5.03 15.47
C ILE A 311 13.01 -6.22 16.37
N ARG A 312 12.11 -6.01 17.34
CA ARG A 312 11.50 -7.09 18.16
C ARG A 312 10.05 -7.29 17.75
N PHE A 313 9.61 -8.53 17.62
CA PHE A 313 8.26 -8.80 17.14
C PHE A 313 7.74 -10.17 17.56
N GLY A 314 6.42 -10.34 17.55
CA GLY A 314 5.79 -11.63 17.83
C GLY A 314 4.27 -11.55 17.86
N LEU A 315 3.64 -12.70 18.13
CA LEU A 315 2.22 -12.71 18.50
C LEU A 315 2.08 -12.31 19.97
N ILE A 316 1.03 -11.55 20.33
CA ILE A 316 0.79 -11.20 21.73
C ILE A 316 0.62 -12.48 22.57
N GLY A 317 1.47 -12.65 23.59
CA GLY A 317 1.51 -13.85 24.44
C GLY A 317 2.25 -15.05 23.84
N GLY A 318 2.79 -14.91 22.63
CA GLY A 318 3.68 -15.88 21.99
C GLY A 318 5.17 -15.62 22.27
N PRO A 319 6.06 -16.43 21.67
CA PRO A 319 7.50 -16.17 21.74
C PRO A 319 7.87 -14.87 20.98
N GLU A 320 8.82 -14.13 21.53
CA GLU A 320 9.45 -12.97 20.90
C GLU A 320 10.53 -13.41 19.91
N GLN A 321 10.62 -12.70 18.79
CA GLN A 321 11.74 -12.75 17.85
C GLN A 321 12.47 -11.41 17.86
N GLN A 322 13.78 -11.46 17.62
CA GLN A 322 14.63 -10.28 17.49
C GLN A 322 15.36 -10.36 16.16
N LEU A 323 15.38 -9.25 15.42
CA LEU A 323 15.96 -9.15 14.10
C LEU A 323 16.72 -7.83 13.95
N PRO A 324 18.07 -7.85 13.92
CA PRO A 324 18.86 -6.70 13.49
C PRO A 324 18.70 -6.50 11.98
N VAL A 325 18.31 -5.30 11.55
CA VAL A 325 18.02 -4.96 10.16
C VAL A 325 19.00 -3.90 9.66
N ASN A 326 19.70 -4.19 8.57
CA ASN A 326 20.43 -3.18 7.80
C ASN A 326 19.57 -2.74 6.62
N LEU A 327 19.29 -1.45 6.52
CA LEU A 327 18.49 -0.89 5.42
C LEU A 327 19.32 -0.87 4.14
N ALA A 328 18.68 -1.15 3.01
CA ALA A 328 19.35 -1.18 1.71
C ALA A 328 19.94 0.19 1.32
N SER A 329 19.22 1.25 1.69
CA SER A 329 19.64 2.64 1.61
C SER A 329 19.35 3.31 2.96
N PRO A 330 20.26 4.11 3.52
CA PRO A 330 19.96 4.87 4.72
C PRO A 330 18.81 5.85 4.49
N LEU A 331 17.90 5.95 5.45
CA LEU A 331 16.77 6.89 5.40
C LEU A 331 17.22 8.26 5.88
N ALA A 332 17.01 9.30 5.07
CA ALA A 332 17.16 10.68 5.54
C ALA A 332 16.10 11.03 6.59
N THR A 333 16.28 12.15 7.30
CA THR A 333 15.28 12.64 8.28
C THR A 333 13.89 12.74 7.64
N TYR A 334 12.90 12.20 8.34
CA TYR A 334 11.51 11.95 7.97
C TYR A 334 11.25 11.05 6.75
N GLU A 335 12.28 10.46 6.16
CA GLU A 335 12.11 9.42 5.16
C GLU A 335 11.59 8.12 5.82
N LYS A 336 10.73 7.41 5.09
CA LYS A 336 10.00 6.24 5.58
C LYS A 336 10.35 5.03 4.73
N ALA A 337 10.39 3.86 5.34
CA ALA A 337 10.50 2.61 4.60
C ALA A 337 9.69 1.49 5.24
N PHE A 338 9.29 0.55 4.40
CA PHE A 338 8.75 -0.71 4.86
C PHE A 338 9.88 -1.73 5.07
N VAL A 339 9.82 -2.45 6.18
CA VAL A 339 10.67 -3.60 6.49
C VAL A 339 9.80 -4.84 6.56
N ASP A 340 9.96 -5.75 5.59
CA ASP A 340 9.33 -7.07 5.61
C ASP A 340 9.99 -7.96 6.67
N LEU A 341 9.18 -8.59 7.51
CA LEU A 341 9.64 -9.46 8.59
C LEU A 341 9.39 -10.95 8.27
N PRO A 342 10.15 -11.87 8.92
CA PRO A 342 9.86 -13.29 8.85
C PRO A 342 8.42 -13.62 9.28
N PRO A 343 7.77 -14.62 8.65
CA PRO A 343 6.42 -15.00 9.01
C PRO A 343 6.35 -15.60 10.43
N LEU A 344 5.26 -15.30 11.12
CA LEU A 344 4.98 -15.84 12.46
C LEU A 344 3.99 -17.01 12.36
N PRO A 345 4.26 -18.15 13.02
CA PRO A 345 3.31 -19.25 13.07
C PRO A 345 2.12 -18.87 13.95
N VAL A 346 0.91 -19.10 13.45
CA VAL A 346 -0.36 -18.86 14.14
C VAL A 346 -0.87 -20.19 14.72
N PRO A 347 -0.89 -20.35 16.06
CA PRO A 347 -1.38 -21.57 16.67
C PRO A 347 -2.87 -21.80 16.38
N PRO A 348 -3.31 -23.07 16.22
CA PRO A 348 -4.73 -23.40 16.19
C PRO A 348 -5.39 -22.99 17.52
N GLY A 349 -6.49 -22.24 17.49
CA GLY A 349 -7.15 -21.73 18.70
C GLY A 349 -8.42 -20.94 18.41
N ASP A 350 -9.15 -20.59 19.47
CA ASP A 350 -10.48 -19.95 19.45
C ASP A 350 -10.52 -18.50 18.93
N GLY A 351 -9.38 -17.99 18.46
CA GLY A 351 -9.27 -16.66 17.87
C GLY A 351 -9.12 -15.51 18.89
N SER A 352 -9.02 -15.80 20.19
CA SER A 352 -8.73 -14.76 21.17
C SER A 352 -7.27 -14.27 21.04
N ASN A 353 -7.09 -12.95 20.87
CA ASN A 353 -5.80 -12.25 20.88
C ASN A 353 -4.88 -12.41 19.63
N ARG A 354 -5.44 -12.48 18.43
CA ARG A 354 -4.68 -12.45 17.16
C ARG A 354 -4.19 -11.05 16.80
N LYS A 355 -3.12 -10.65 17.50
CA LYS A 355 -2.40 -9.42 17.20
C LYS A 355 -0.92 -9.73 17.07
N VAL A 356 -0.31 -9.18 16.03
CA VAL A 356 1.13 -9.01 15.96
C VAL A 356 1.48 -7.77 16.77
N TRP A 357 2.51 -7.88 17.61
CA TRP A 357 3.15 -6.72 18.22
C TRP A 357 4.56 -6.59 17.64
N LEU A 358 5.04 -5.35 17.57
CA LEU A 358 6.32 -5.01 16.98
C LEU A 358 6.89 -3.84 17.78
N SER A 359 8.19 -3.85 18.02
CA SER A 359 8.93 -2.69 18.47
C SER A 359 10.24 -2.52 17.74
N VAL A 360 10.67 -1.28 17.60
CA VAL A 360 11.95 -0.91 17.00
C VAL A 360 12.83 -0.25 18.07
N ASP A 361 14.14 -0.36 17.93
CA ASP A 361 15.11 0.12 18.91
C ASP A 361 16.49 0.24 18.24
N MET A 362 17.43 0.83 18.97
CA MET A 362 18.85 0.89 18.59
C MET A 362 19.12 1.46 17.17
N PRO A 363 18.56 2.64 16.79
CA PRO A 363 18.89 3.28 15.52
C PRO A 363 20.40 3.46 15.37
N ASN A 364 20.98 2.92 14.29
CA ASN A 364 22.41 2.91 14.05
C ASN A 364 23.27 2.28 15.18
N GLY A 365 22.67 1.48 16.06
CA GLY A 365 23.34 0.91 17.23
C GLY A 365 23.50 1.90 18.40
N ALA A 366 22.85 3.06 18.36
CA ALA A 366 22.77 4.02 19.46
C ALA A 366 21.41 3.93 20.17
N PRO A 367 21.30 4.32 21.46
CA PRO A 367 20.00 4.39 22.13
C PRO A 367 19.06 5.34 21.40
N ASP A 368 17.84 4.87 21.19
CA ASP A 368 16.76 5.67 20.61
C ASP A 368 16.36 6.85 21.53
N TYR A 369 16.05 8.00 20.95
CA TYR A 369 15.75 9.22 21.70
C TYR A 369 14.32 9.24 22.25
N THR A 370 13.34 8.74 21.47
CA THR A 370 11.91 8.78 21.79
C THR A 370 11.31 7.36 21.89
N PRO A 371 11.67 6.55 22.90
CA PRO A 371 11.25 5.15 22.97
C PRO A 371 9.74 4.91 23.09
N GLU A 372 8.94 5.95 23.37
CA GLU A 372 7.47 5.86 23.45
C GLU A 372 6.77 5.68 22.10
N ASP A 373 7.39 6.05 20.98
CA ASP A 373 6.81 5.93 19.62
C ASP A 373 7.24 4.65 18.88
N ASN A 374 7.94 3.78 19.61
CA ASN A 374 8.60 2.61 19.07
C ASN A 374 7.82 1.31 19.16
N VAL A 375 6.52 1.37 19.46
CA VAL A 375 5.68 0.17 19.65
C VAL A 375 4.34 0.34 18.97
N ASP A 376 3.96 -0.64 18.16
CA ASP A 376 2.62 -0.72 17.57
C ASP A 376 2.15 -2.18 17.43
N THR A 377 0.86 -2.37 17.18
CA THR A 377 0.22 -3.68 17.02
C THR A 377 -0.72 -3.72 15.83
N ALA A 378 -0.75 -4.84 15.13
CA ALA A 378 -1.71 -5.09 14.05
C ALA A 378 -2.58 -6.31 14.35
N ALA A 379 -3.90 -6.15 14.25
CA ALA A 379 -4.85 -7.23 14.43
C ALA A 379 -5.11 -7.97 13.12
N PHE A 380 -5.34 -9.29 13.23
CA PHE A 380 -5.73 -10.12 12.09
C PHE A 380 -6.73 -11.19 12.53
N SER A 381 -7.35 -11.84 11.54
CA SER A 381 -8.26 -12.96 11.74
C SER A 381 -7.92 -14.08 10.76
N ASN A 382 -8.41 -15.30 11.00
CA ASN A 382 -8.27 -16.35 9.98
C ASN A 382 -9.45 -16.26 9.02
N ALA A 383 -9.17 -16.55 7.75
CA ALA A 383 -10.14 -16.76 6.71
C ALA A 383 -11.15 -17.84 7.14
N LYS A 384 -12.38 -17.74 6.65
CA LYS A 384 -13.36 -18.79 6.89
C LYS A 384 -12.96 -20.02 6.09
N ALA A 385 -12.91 -21.16 6.74
CA ALA A 385 -12.56 -22.43 6.11
C ALA A 385 -13.81 -23.24 5.71
N THR A 386 -13.71 -24.05 4.67
CA THR A 386 -14.65 -25.10 4.31
C THR A 386 -13.93 -26.39 3.98
N ILE A 387 -14.65 -27.50 4.15
CA ILE A 387 -14.17 -28.86 3.87
C ILE A 387 -14.73 -29.41 2.56
N ASN A 388 -15.58 -28.61 1.90
CA ASN A 388 -16.26 -28.94 0.67
C ASN A 388 -15.56 -28.20 -0.49
N ASP A 389 -15.16 -28.95 -1.52
CA ASP A 389 -14.61 -28.40 -2.76
C ASP A 389 -15.71 -27.81 -3.67
N TYR A 390 -16.96 -28.24 -3.51
CA TYR A 390 -18.09 -27.76 -4.30
C TYR A 390 -18.85 -26.63 -3.61
N LEU A 391 -18.77 -25.42 -4.16
CA LEU A 391 -19.35 -24.21 -3.56
C LEU A 391 -20.45 -23.62 -4.43
N LYS A 392 -21.44 -23.01 -3.76
CA LYS A 392 -22.53 -22.23 -4.36
C LYS A 392 -22.24 -20.74 -4.20
N ILE A 393 -22.26 -20.01 -5.30
CA ILE A 393 -22.09 -18.56 -5.36
C ILE A 393 -23.45 -17.94 -5.65
N GLU A 394 -23.89 -17.02 -4.80
CA GLU A 394 -25.16 -16.33 -4.89
C GLU A 394 -24.89 -14.83 -5.07
N VAL A 395 -25.37 -14.26 -6.17
CA VAL A 395 -25.21 -12.84 -6.52
C VAL A 395 -26.59 -12.20 -6.56
N ARG A 396 -26.74 -11.05 -5.90
CA ARG A 396 -27.86 -10.14 -6.06
C ARG A 396 -27.30 -8.81 -6.52
N THR A 397 -27.73 -8.30 -7.66
CA THR A 397 -27.37 -6.96 -8.13
C THR A 397 -28.28 -5.90 -7.53
N ASP A 398 -27.80 -4.67 -7.50
CA ASP A 398 -28.55 -3.46 -7.24
C ASP A 398 -29.08 -2.86 -8.56
N GLU A 399 -29.41 -1.56 -8.61
CA GLU A 399 -29.92 -0.91 -9.82
C GLU A 399 -28.90 -0.84 -10.97
N TYR A 400 -27.62 -1.10 -10.73
CA TYR A 400 -26.55 -0.98 -11.73
C TYR A 400 -25.74 -2.28 -11.88
N GLY A 401 -26.45 -3.40 -12.04
CA GLY A 401 -25.82 -4.73 -12.17
C GLY A 401 -24.74 -4.87 -13.25
N TYR A 402 -24.74 -4.02 -14.28
CA TYR A 402 -23.74 -4.05 -15.36
C TYR A 402 -22.38 -3.50 -14.93
N GLU A 403 -22.29 -2.86 -13.76
CA GLU A 403 -21.06 -2.29 -13.21
C GLU A 403 -20.30 -3.29 -12.33
N LEU A 404 -20.88 -4.47 -12.07
CA LEU A 404 -20.31 -5.48 -11.20
C LEU A 404 -19.52 -6.54 -11.97
N TYR A 405 -18.30 -6.83 -11.50
CA TYR A 405 -17.56 -8.05 -11.80
C TYR A 405 -17.12 -8.74 -10.52
N TRP A 406 -17.11 -10.08 -10.52
CA TRP A 406 -16.55 -10.86 -9.42
C TRP A 406 -15.76 -12.05 -9.94
N GLU A 407 -14.76 -12.47 -9.16
CA GLU A 407 -13.98 -13.67 -9.42
C GLU A 407 -13.59 -14.40 -8.13
N ILE A 408 -13.37 -15.71 -8.23
CA ILE A 408 -12.68 -16.51 -7.25
C ILE A 408 -11.36 -16.93 -7.87
N ALA A 409 -10.25 -16.52 -7.26
CA ALA A 409 -8.91 -16.90 -7.67
C ALA A 409 -8.23 -17.75 -6.60
N ASP A 410 -7.30 -18.63 -7.00
CA ASP A 410 -6.41 -19.32 -6.08
C ASP A 410 -5.22 -18.44 -5.65
N ASP A 411 -4.37 -18.98 -4.79
CA ASP A 411 -3.19 -18.32 -4.23
C ASP A 411 -2.12 -17.95 -5.29
N SER A 412 -2.17 -18.55 -6.49
CA SER A 412 -1.32 -18.20 -7.63
C SER A 412 -1.89 -17.06 -8.49
N GLY A 413 -3.11 -16.62 -8.18
CA GLY A 413 -3.86 -15.65 -8.97
C GLY A 413 -4.63 -16.26 -10.13
N ALA A 414 -4.69 -17.60 -10.26
CA ALA A 414 -5.45 -18.24 -11.32
C ALA A 414 -6.96 -18.14 -11.04
N ILE A 415 -7.73 -17.62 -12.00
CA ILE A 415 -9.18 -17.49 -11.90
C ILE A 415 -9.83 -18.86 -12.03
N ILE A 416 -10.56 -19.27 -10.98
CA ILE A 416 -11.28 -20.54 -10.89
C ILE A 416 -12.74 -20.38 -11.32
N ALA A 417 -13.33 -19.24 -10.99
CA ALA A 417 -14.68 -18.87 -11.42
C ALA A 417 -14.80 -17.35 -11.49
N SER A 418 -15.65 -16.84 -12.37
CA SER A 418 -15.97 -15.42 -12.47
C SER A 418 -17.40 -15.21 -12.97
N GLY A 419 -17.86 -13.95 -12.89
CA GLY A 419 -19.11 -13.51 -13.49
C GLY A 419 -19.32 -12.01 -13.37
N GLY A 420 -20.33 -11.50 -14.06
CA GLY A 420 -20.56 -10.06 -14.20
C GLY A 420 -19.85 -9.52 -15.44
N ASN A 421 -19.67 -8.20 -15.50
CA ASN A 421 -19.15 -7.51 -16.68
C ASN A 421 -17.65 -7.80 -16.90
N GLU A 422 -17.33 -8.49 -17.99
CA GLU A 422 -15.96 -8.90 -18.30
C GLU A 422 -15.06 -7.72 -18.74
N GLN A 423 -15.63 -6.58 -19.17
CA GLN A 423 -14.84 -5.41 -19.58
C GLN A 423 -14.08 -4.77 -18.41
N ILE A 424 -14.56 -4.97 -17.19
CA ILE A 424 -13.98 -4.39 -15.98
C ILE A 424 -13.23 -5.43 -15.13
N ALA A 425 -13.00 -6.62 -15.67
CA ALA A 425 -12.19 -7.64 -15.02
C ALA A 425 -10.74 -7.14 -14.85
N GLY A 426 -10.23 -7.19 -13.61
CA GLY A 426 -8.86 -6.79 -13.29
C GLY A 426 -8.57 -5.29 -13.34
N THR A 427 -9.56 -4.42 -13.55
CA THR A 427 -9.35 -2.96 -13.62
C THR A 427 -9.16 -2.30 -12.26
N GLY A 428 -9.61 -2.96 -11.18
CA GLY A 428 -9.64 -2.39 -9.83
C GLY A 428 -10.79 -1.39 -9.59
N GLY A 429 -11.67 -1.19 -10.58
CA GLY A 429 -12.91 -0.42 -10.48
C GLY A 429 -12.75 1.09 -10.57
N GLY A 430 -13.89 1.79 -10.67
CA GLY A 430 -13.97 3.25 -10.71
C GLY A 430 -13.59 3.90 -12.05
N LEU A 431 -13.59 3.15 -13.16
CA LEU A 431 -13.22 3.65 -14.49
C LEU A 431 -14.40 4.23 -15.29
N GLN A 432 -15.64 3.88 -14.93
CA GLN A 432 -16.86 4.36 -15.61
C GLN A 432 -16.87 4.04 -17.12
N ILE A 433 -16.41 2.85 -17.49
CA ILE A 433 -16.36 2.36 -18.87
C ILE A 433 -17.42 1.28 -19.16
N ALA A 434 -18.06 0.73 -18.13
CA ALA A 434 -19.04 -0.33 -18.24
C ALA A 434 -20.33 0.17 -18.88
N VAL A 435 -20.90 -0.64 -19.76
CA VAL A 435 -22.23 -0.41 -20.33
C VAL A 435 -23.10 -1.67 -20.23
N PRO A 436 -24.44 -1.53 -20.18
CA PRO A 436 -25.35 -2.68 -20.08
C PRO A 436 -25.23 -3.73 -21.20
N SER A 437 -24.67 -3.35 -22.35
CA SER A 437 -24.46 -4.27 -23.49
C SER A 437 -23.16 -5.07 -23.41
N ASP A 438 -22.34 -4.88 -22.38
CA ASP A 438 -21.05 -5.54 -22.29
C ASP A 438 -21.19 -7.06 -22.08
N PRO A 439 -20.20 -7.84 -22.55
CA PRO A 439 -20.14 -9.27 -22.27
C PRO A 439 -20.19 -9.56 -20.77
N GLY A 440 -21.13 -10.42 -20.36
CA GLY A 440 -21.27 -10.86 -18.97
C GLY A 440 -22.00 -9.89 -18.04
N ALA A 441 -22.30 -8.67 -18.50
CA ALA A 441 -23.03 -7.67 -17.71
C ALA A 441 -24.32 -8.24 -17.11
N TYR A 442 -24.54 -7.99 -15.82
CA TYR A 442 -25.75 -8.43 -15.14
C TYR A 442 -26.87 -7.40 -15.28
N GLU A 443 -28.10 -7.90 -15.26
CA GLU A 443 -29.30 -7.09 -15.24
C GLU A 443 -29.46 -6.39 -13.89
N PRO A 444 -30.15 -5.24 -13.84
CA PRO A 444 -30.47 -4.56 -12.59
C PRO A 444 -31.37 -5.42 -11.70
N ASN A 445 -31.21 -5.28 -10.39
CA ASN A 445 -32.03 -5.88 -9.32
C ASN A 445 -32.27 -7.39 -9.44
N SER A 446 -31.29 -8.10 -9.99
CA SER A 446 -31.42 -9.48 -10.43
C SER A 446 -30.67 -10.44 -9.51
N TYR A 447 -31.08 -11.71 -9.52
CA TYR A 447 -30.51 -12.75 -8.69
C TYR A 447 -29.91 -13.86 -9.53
N TYR A 448 -28.63 -14.14 -9.32
CA TYR A 448 -27.88 -15.17 -10.03
C TYR A 448 -27.34 -16.22 -9.07
N THR A 449 -27.26 -17.45 -9.55
CA THR A 449 -26.58 -18.55 -8.86
C THR A 449 -25.54 -19.15 -9.79
N ARG A 450 -24.36 -19.43 -9.24
CA ARG A 450 -23.28 -20.18 -9.88
C ARG A 450 -22.76 -21.24 -8.94
N TYR A 451 -22.05 -22.21 -9.50
CA TYR A 451 -21.39 -23.27 -8.75
C TYR A 451 -19.94 -23.36 -9.22
N VAL A 452 -19.05 -23.69 -8.29
CA VAL A 452 -17.62 -23.85 -8.56
C VAL A 452 -17.10 -25.07 -7.83
N THR A 453 -16.21 -25.83 -8.46
CA THR A 453 -15.42 -26.87 -7.81
C THR A 453 -14.00 -26.34 -7.67
N LEU A 454 -13.50 -26.29 -6.44
CA LEU A 454 -12.13 -25.88 -6.14
C LEU A 454 -11.16 -27.02 -6.51
N PRO A 455 -10.12 -26.75 -7.31
CA PRO A 455 -9.28 -27.81 -7.87
C PRO A 455 -8.38 -28.51 -6.85
N ALA A 456 -7.99 -27.82 -5.78
CA ALA A 456 -7.08 -28.33 -4.76
C ALA A 456 -7.29 -27.63 -3.42
N GLU A 457 -6.81 -28.23 -2.33
CA GLU A 457 -6.72 -27.54 -1.05
C GLU A 457 -5.86 -26.27 -1.17
N GLY A 458 -6.24 -25.22 -0.45
CA GLY A 458 -5.51 -23.97 -0.47
C GLY A 458 -6.35 -22.75 -0.09
N CYS A 459 -5.71 -21.59 -0.19
CA CYS A 459 -6.38 -20.30 -0.06
C CYS A 459 -7.01 -19.90 -1.39
N TYR A 460 -8.19 -19.31 -1.29
CA TYR A 460 -8.92 -18.72 -2.40
C TYR A 460 -9.41 -17.35 -2.01
N THR A 461 -9.48 -16.44 -2.97
CA THR A 461 -9.94 -15.06 -2.76
C THR A 461 -11.14 -14.78 -3.62
N LEU A 462 -12.25 -14.37 -3.00
CA LEU A 462 -13.35 -13.72 -3.72
C LEU A 462 -12.99 -12.25 -3.92
N ARG A 463 -12.83 -11.82 -5.17
CA ARG A 463 -12.64 -10.43 -5.57
C ARG A 463 -13.90 -9.87 -6.20
N LEU A 464 -14.20 -8.63 -5.90
CA LEU A 464 -15.28 -7.85 -6.50
C LEU A 464 -14.72 -6.55 -7.04
N VAL A 465 -15.26 -6.13 -8.18
CA VAL A 465 -14.96 -4.86 -8.84
C VAL A 465 -16.29 -4.21 -9.19
N ASP A 466 -16.34 -2.90 -8.98
CA ASP A 466 -17.44 -2.03 -9.34
C ASP A 466 -16.92 -0.87 -10.21
N ASP A 467 -17.51 -0.71 -11.39
CA ASP A 467 -17.02 0.23 -12.39
C ASP A 467 -17.26 1.70 -12.04
N PHE A 468 -18.39 2.00 -11.41
CA PHE A 468 -18.72 3.37 -11.03
C PHE A 468 -17.98 3.81 -9.76
N GLY A 469 -17.75 2.85 -8.86
CA GLY A 469 -16.98 3.01 -7.63
C GLY A 469 -17.83 3.26 -6.38
N ASP A 470 -19.15 3.13 -6.48
CA ASP A 470 -20.10 3.20 -5.36
C ASP A 470 -20.44 1.80 -4.79
N GLY A 471 -20.07 0.74 -5.52
CA GLY A 471 -20.22 -0.64 -5.10
C GLY A 471 -21.66 -1.10 -5.07
N ILE A 472 -21.89 -2.34 -4.65
CA ILE A 472 -23.18 -3.02 -4.86
C ILE A 472 -24.28 -2.67 -3.81
N CYS A 473 -24.18 -1.53 -3.13
CA CYS A 473 -25.19 -1.11 -2.16
C CYS A 473 -25.38 0.40 -2.04
N CYS A 474 -26.66 0.73 -1.85
CA CYS A 474 -27.27 1.21 -0.61
C CYS A 474 -28.30 2.27 -1.00
N GLU A 475 -27.84 3.34 -1.63
CA GLU A 475 -28.70 4.39 -2.19
C GLU A 475 -29.44 3.90 -3.44
N TYR A 476 -28.75 3.13 -4.30
CA TYR A 476 -29.26 2.61 -5.58
C TYR A 476 -29.65 1.13 -5.52
N GLY A 477 -30.17 0.68 -4.37
CA GLY A 477 -30.60 -0.70 -4.15
C GLY A 477 -29.60 -1.52 -3.32
N PHE A 478 -30.00 -2.76 -3.01
CA PHE A 478 -29.22 -3.64 -2.13
C PHE A 478 -28.84 -4.93 -2.86
N GLY A 479 -27.56 -5.04 -3.20
CA GLY A 479 -26.95 -6.24 -3.72
C GLY A 479 -26.05 -6.96 -2.71
N PHE A 480 -25.57 -8.14 -3.11
CA PHE A 480 -24.53 -8.90 -2.42
C PHE A 480 -23.91 -9.96 -3.33
N VAL A 481 -22.69 -10.36 -3.02
CA VAL A 481 -22.08 -11.61 -3.48
C VAL A 481 -21.77 -12.46 -2.25
N ARG A 482 -22.19 -13.73 -2.26
CA ARG A 482 -21.90 -14.64 -1.16
C ARG A 482 -21.62 -16.05 -1.63
N VAL A 483 -20.64 -16.68 -1.00
CA VAL A 483 -20.21 -18.04 -1.30
C VAL A 483 -20.57 -18.93 -0.13
N LYS A 484 -21.21 -20.05 -0.42
CA LYS A 484 -21.63 -21.05 0.57
C LYS A 484 -21.17 -22.44 0.18
N ASP A 485 -20.93 -23.28 1.18
CA ASP A 485 -20.77 -24.71 0.97
C ASP A 485 -22.13 -25.43 0.87
N PRO A 486 -22.14 -26.75 0.54
CA PRO A 486 -23.37 -27.53 0.42
C PRO A 486 -24.18 -27.62 1.72
N ASP A 487 -23.54 -27.45 2.87
CA ASP A 487 -24.17 -27.44 4.19
C ASP A 487 -24.80 -26.06 4.53
N GLY A 488 -24.64 -25.07 3.64
CA GLY A 488 -25.17 -23.72 3.79
C GLY A 488 -24.27 -22.79 4.62
N LYS A 489 -23.06 -23.22 4.99
CA LYS A 489 -22.07 -22.40 5.70
C LYS A 489 -21.58 -21.29 4.78
N LEU A 490 -21.62 -20.06 5.26
CA LEU A 490 -21.10 -18.89 4.55
C LEU A 490 -19.57 -18.83 4.63
N VAL A 491 -18.89 -18.94 3.49
CA VAL A 491 -17.40 -18.95 3.41
C VAL A 491 -16.84 -17.59 2.96
N ALA A 492 -17.54 -16.86 2.10
CA ALA A 492 -17.17 -15.51 1.70
C ALA A 492 -18.42 -14.65 1.49
N TYR A 493 -18.32 -13.35 1.74
CA TYR A 493 -19.46 -12.43 1.69
C TYR A 493 -19.03 -10.99 1.45
N ALA A 494 -19.70 -10.31 0.54
CA ALA A 494 -19.59 -8.87 0.33
C ALA A 494 -20.96 -8.30 -0.03
N ASN A 495 -21.33 -7.18 0.59
CA ASN A 495 -22.57 -6.46 0.29
C ASN A 495 -22.42 -4.94 0.39
N LYS A 496 -21.19 -4.46 0.58
CA LYS A 496 -20.85 -3.04 0.61
C LYS A 496 -19.35 -2.91 0.39
N PHE A 497 -18.97 -2.14 -0.61
CA PHE A 497 -17.60 -1.76 -0.93
C PHE A 497 -17.64 -0.49 -1.79
N SER A 498 -16.49 0.10 -2.14
CA SER A 498 -16.44 1.18 -3.12
C SER A 498 -16.13 0.57 -4.49
N LYS A 499 -14.92 0.78 -5.02
CA LYS A 499 -14.47 0.28 -6.33
C LYS A 499 -14.10 -1.20 -6.36
N SER A 500 -13.57 -1.72 -5.25
CA SER A 500 -13.15 -3.12 -5.18
C SER A 500 -13.20 -3.67 -3.75
N TYR A 501 -13.28 -4.99 -3.64
CA TYR A 501 -13.21 -5.69 -2.37
C TYR A 501 -12.65 -7.09 -2.55
N GLU A 502 -11.84 -7.53 -1.59
CA GLU A 502 -11.30 -8.88 -1.55
C GLU A 502 -11.60 -9.54 -0.21
N VAL A 503 -12.01 -10.81 -0.24
CA VAL A 503 -12.19 -11.61 0.97
C VAL A 503 -11.64 -13.02 0.77
N PRO A 504 -10.60 -13.42 1.53
CA PRO A 504 -10.05 -14.75 1.43
C PRO A 504 -10.91 -15.79 2.19
N PHE A 505 -10.90 -17.01 1.69
CA PHE A 505 -11.47 -18.20 2.32
C PHE A 505 -10.56 -19.41 2.05
N GLU A 506 -10.64 -20.43 2.90
CA GLU A 506 -9.74 -21.57 2.84
C GLU A 506 -10.53 -22.84 2.51
N TYR A 507 -10.03 -23.65 1.56
CA TYR A 507 -10.51 -25.01 1.37
C TYR A 507 -9.47 -25.99 1.90
N THR A 508 -9.88 -26.74 2.91
CA THR A 508 -9.07 -27.81 3.52
C THR A 508 -9.90 -29.07 3.52
N SER A 509 -9.52 -30.07 2.72
CA SER A 509 -10.17 -31.36 2.83
C SER A 509 -9.77 -31.95 4.18
N VAL A 510 -10.77 -32.22 5.01
CA VAL A 510 -10.51 -33.00 6.20
C VAL A 510 -10.36 -34.43 5.69
N ILE A 511 -9.15 -35.00 5.75
CA ILE A 511 -9.06 -36.45 5.95
C ILE A 511 -9.71 -36.66 7.32
N THR A 512 -11.03 -36.88 7.32
CA THR A 512 -11.76 -37.20 8.52
C THR A 512 -11.13 -38.47 9.04
N ALA A 513 -10.35 -38.34 10.13
CA ALA A 513 -10.48 -39.33 11.18
C ALA A 513 -11.97 -39.32 11.51
N SER A 514 -12.70 -40.27 10.93
CA SER A 514 -14.12 -40.46 11.17
C SER A 514 -14.31 -40.43 12.68
N HIS A 515 -14.92 -39.38 13.21
CA HIS A 515 -15.41 -39.36 14.59
C HIS A 515 -16.72 -40.14 14.63
N GLU A 516 -16.68 -41.40 14.20
CA GLU A 516 -17.54 -42.41 14.80
C GLU A 516 -16.99 -42.64 16.21
N PRO A 517 -17.84 -42.75 17.24
CA PRO A 517 -17.36 -43.06 18.58
C PRO A 517 -16.49 -44.31 18.51
N VAL A 518 -15.26 -44.19 19.01
CA VAL A 518 -14.33 -45.33 19.14
C VAL A 518 -15.11 -46.50 19.75
N PRO A 519 -15.15 -47.68 19.11
CA PRO A 519 -15.85 -48.82 19.67
C PRO A 519 -15.41 -49.01 21.13
N ALA A 520 -16.35 -49.05 22.07
CA ALA A 520 -16.02 -49.16 23.49
C ALA A 520 -15.08 -50.34 23.72
N GLY A 521 -13.86 -50.05 24.19
CA GLY A 521 -12.81 -51.06 24.43
C GLY A 521 -11.73 -51.18 23.35
N PHE A 522 -11.80 -50.44 22.23
CA PHE A 522 -10.73 -50.34 21.24
C PHE A 522 -9.77 -49.20 21.60
N ASP A 523 -8.52 -49.54 21.90
CA ASP A 523 -7.44 -48.57 22.18
C ASP A 523 -6.17 -49.07 21.49
N TRP A 524 -5.34 -48.15 21.00
CA TRP A 524 -4.09 -48.52 20.34
C TRP A 524 -3.00 -47.50 20.59
N SER A 525 -1.74 -47.92 20.55
CA SER A 525 -0.58 -47.06 20.73
C SER A 525 0.60 -47.52 19.90
N ILE A 526 1.56 -46.62 19.70
CA ILE A 526 2.83 -46.92 19.03
C ILE A 526 3.91 -46.79 20.10
N ALA A 527 4.73 -47.83 20.25
CA ALA A 527 5.79 -47.86 21.23
C ALA A 527 7.05 -48.55 20.68
N PRO A 528 8.25 -47.99 20.96
CA PRO A 528 8.47 -46.66 21.54
C PRO A 528 8.04 -45.53 20.58
N ASN A 529 7.75 -44.34 21.11
CA ASN A 529 7.55 -43.12 20.33
C ASN A 529 7.99 -41.92 21.21
N PRO A 530 9.13 -41.26 20.93
CA PRO A 530 9.97 -41.41 19.73
C PRO A 530 10.61 -42.80 19.59
N ALA A 531 10.77 -43.30 18.37
CA ALA A 531 11.40 -44.57 18.06
C ALA A 531 12.77 -44.38 17.39
N ARG A 532 13.70 -45.30 17.60
CA ARG A 532 14.98 -45.33 16.87
C ARG A 532 14.86 -46.23 15.64
N ILE A 533 15.53 -45.88 14.55
CA ILE A 533 15.47 -46.58 13.25
C ILE A 533 15.82 -48.08 13.36
N ALA A 534 16.73 -48.45 14.28
CA ALA A 534 17.12 -49.85 14.54
C ALA A 534 16.32 -50.57 15.64
N SER A 535 15.34 -49.89 16.27
CA SER A 535 14.51 -50.48 17.33
C SER A 535 13.20 -51.00 16.76
N GLY A 536 12.83 -52.23 17.13
CA GLY A 536 11.57 -52.86 16.71
C GLY A 536 10.36 -52.06 17.16
N THR A 537 9.91 -51.13 16.32
CA THR A 537 8.73 -50.28 16.54
C THR A 537 7.49 -51.16 16.47
N ARG A 538 6.64 -51.08 17.49
CA ARG A 538 5.43 -51.92 17.59
C ARG A 538 4.20 -51.06 17.75
N ILE A 539 3.13 -51.52 17.12
CA ILE A 539 1.78 -51.04 17.33
C ILE A 539 1.12 -51.99 18.31
N LEU A 540 0.74 -51.49 19.48
CA LEU A 540 -0.14 -52.21 20.40
C LEU A 540 -1.58 -51.90 19.99
N VAL A 541 -2.37 -52.93 19.72
CA VAL A 541 -3.82 -52.83 19.51
C VAL A 541 -4.51 -53.62 20.61
N LYS A 542 -5.27 -52.93 21.47
CA LYS A 542 -5.99 -53.54 22.59
C LYS A 542 -7.37 -53.99 22.12
N ASN A 543 -7.65 -55.28 22.31
CA ASN A 543 -8.95 -55.90 22.03
C ASN A 543 -9.50 -55.57 20.62
N PRO A 544 -8.74 -55.84 19.53
CA PRO A 544 -9.16 -55.47 18.18
C PRO A 544 -10.44 -56.18 17.72
N GLY A 545 -10.83 -57.28 18.37
CA GLY A 545 -11.86 -58.19 17.88
C GLY A 545 -11.44 -58.86 16.57
N ALA A 546 -12.29 -59.71 16.00
CA ALA A 546 -12.02 -60.42 14.74
C ALA A 546 -12.17 -59.52 13.49
N ALA A 547 -11.96 -58.20 13.61
CA ALA A 547 -12.10 -57.26 12.51
C ALA A 547 -10.80 -57.17 11.67
N PRO A 548 -10.89 -57.02 10.34
CA PRO A 548 -9.72 -56.79 9.50
C PRO A 548 -9.11 -55.42 9.82
N LEU A 549 -7.78 -55.38 9.93
CA LEU A 549 -7.01 -54.18 10.24
C LEU A 549 -6.10 -53.83 9.05
N THR A 550 -6.03 -52.57 8.65
CA THR A 550 -5.02 -52.08 7.71
C THR A 550 -4.17 -51.02 8.38
N ILE A 551 -2.86 -51.19 8.36
CA ILE A 551 -1.89 -50.24 8.88
C ILE A 551 -1.17 -49.62 7.68
N THR A 552 -1.14 -48.29 7.61
CA THR A 552 -0.42 -47.54 6.58
C THR A 552 0.54 -46.57 7.24
N LEU A 553 1.80 -46.58 6.84
CA LEU A 553 2.80 -45.58 7.23
C LEU A 553 2.91 -44.56 6.10
N LEU A 554 2.82 -43.29 6.47
CA LEU A 554 2.86 -42.15 5.56
C LEU A 554 4.07 -41.26 5.93
N ASP A 555 4.73 -40.70 4.92
CA ASP A 555 5.72 -39.64 5.13
C ASP A 555 5.04 -38.32 5.55
N ALA A 556 5.84 -37.29 5.85
CA ALA A 556 5.34 -35.96 6.22
C ALA A 556 4.53 -35.26 5.10
N GLY A 557 4.70 -35.68 3.84
CA GLY A 557 3.94 -35.20 2.69
C GLY A 557 2.69 -36.02 2.37
N GLY A 558 2.40 -37.07 3.14
CA GLY A 558 1.24 -37.95 2.96
C GLY A 558 1.45 -39.10 1.97
N SER A 559 2.66 -39.32 1.46
CA SER A 559 2.95 -40.45 0.56
C SER A 559 3.00 -41.76 1.34
N VAL A 560 2.42 -42.83 0.77
CA VAL A 560 2.42 -44.16 1.38
C VAL A 560 3.80 -44.81 1.29
N ILE A 561 4.43 -45.03 2.44
CA ILE A 561 5.70 -45.74 2.57
C ILE A 561 5.47 -47.25 2.69
N LEU A 562 4.50 -47.62 3.53
CA LEU A 562 4.19 -49.00 3.82
C LEU A 562 2.70 -49.17 4.03
N ARG A 563 2.14 -50.26 3.50
CA ARG A 563 0.76 -50.66 3.77
C ARG A 563 0.71 -52.15 4.09
N ARG A 564 0.14 -52.48 5.24
CA ARG A 564 0.01 -53.84 5.76
C ARG A 564 -1.44 -54.12 6.10
N LYS A 565 -1.97 -55.24 5.63
CA LYS A 565 -3.34 -55.68 5.92
C LYS A 565 -3.30 -56.97 6.74
N GLU A 566 -3.99 -56.96 7.87
CA GLU A 566 -4.23 -58.11 8.74
C GLU A 566 -5.69 -58.55 8.56
N ALA A 567 -5.88 -59.79 8.11
CA ALA A 567 -7.21 -60.29 7.76
C ALA A 567 -8.13 -60.46 8.99
N SER A 568 -7.56 -60.80 10.14
CA SER A 568 -8.24 -60.88 11.43
C SER A 568 -7.21 -60.88 12.55
N LEU A 569 -7.47 -60.16 13.63
CA LEU A 569 -6.66 -60.20 14.84
C LEU A 569 -7.36 -61.03 15.92
N ALA A 570 -6.58 -61.74 16.74
CA ALA A 570 -7.14 -62.48 17.87
C ALA A 570 -7.62 -61.53 18.98
N GLY A 571 -8.59 -61.96 19.79
CA GLY A 571 -9.04 -61.22 20.97
C GLY A 571 -7.89 -61.01 21.98
N GLY A 572 -7.94 -59.91 22.75
CA GLY A 572 -6.87 -59.48 23.66
C GLY A 572 -5.88 -58.48 23.04
N ASN A 573 -4.81 -58.15 23.76
CA ASN A 573 -3.79 -57.21 23.29
C ASN A 573 -2.92 -57.84 22.20
N GLN A 574 -2.77 -57.15 21.07
CA GLN A 574 -1.96 -57.57 19.93
C GLN A 574 -0.80 -56.61 19.71
N TYR A 575 0.39 -57.14 19.42
CA TYR A 575 1.57 -56.36 19.08
C TYR A 575 1.95 -56.61 17.62
N LEU A 576 1.90 -55.57 16.81
CA LEU A 576 2.19 -55.62 15.39
C LEU A 576 3.50 -54.88 15.12
N ASN A 577 4.46 -55.58 14.52
CA ASN A 577 5.72 -54.94 14.12
C ASN A 577 5.48 -53.98 12.96
N LEU A 578 5.99 -52.76 13.12
CA LEU A 578 6.07 -51.73 12.10
C LEU A 578 7.55 -51.57 11.73
N PRO A 579 8.00 -52.08 10.56
CA PRO A 579 9.39 -51.99 10.18
C PRO A 579 9.76 -50.53 9.91
N ALA A 580 10.67 -49.99 10.71
CA ALA A 580 11.23 -48.65 10.56
C ALA A 580 12.66 -48.67 9.98
N GLU A 581 13.20 -49.87 9.73
CA GLU A 581 14.53 -50.06 9.16
C GLU A 581 14.60 -49.47 7.75
N GLY A 582 15.62 -48.64 7.50
CA GLY A 582 15.84 -48.00 6.20
C GLY A 582 15.05 -46.70 5.97
N LEU A 583 14.28 -46.23 6.95
CA LEU A 583 13.61 -44.92 6.90
C LEU A 583 14.52 -43.82 7.46
N SER A 584 14.42 -42.61 6.91
CA SER A 584 15.15 -41.44 7.40
C SER A 584 14.59 -40.94 8.75
N PRO A 585 15.40 -40.32 9.63
CA PRO A 585 14.88 -39.62 10.80
C PRO A 585 13.86 -38.56 10.40
N GLY A 586 12.78 -38.41 11.17
CA GLY A 586 11.71 -37.46 10.84
C GLY A 586 10.34 -37.82 11.41
N LEU A 587 9.37 -36.97 11.08
CA LEU A 587 7.97 -37.16 11.47
C LEU A 587 7.23 -37.98 10.42
N TYR A 588 6.53 -39.01 10.88
CA TYR A 588 5.69 -39.88 10.07
C TYR A 588 4.27 -39.94 10.64
N LEU A 589 3.31 -40.29 9.80
CA LEU A 589 1.92 -40.55 10.20
C LEU A 589 1.60 -42.03 10.04
N VAL A 590 1.15 -42.67 11.12
CA VAL A 590 0.63 -44.03 11.09
C VAL A 590 -0.89 -43.95 11.03
N LYS A 591 -1.45 -44.39 9.91
CA LYS A 591 -2.88 -44.58 9.68
C LYS A 591 -3.27 -46.02 10.01
N LEU A 592 -4.32 -46.20 10.78
CA LEU A 592 -4.89 -47.51 11.12
C LEU A 592 -6.36 -47.53 10.72
N GLU A 593 -6.75 -48.52 9.92
CA GLU A 593 -8.09 -48.69 9.37
C GLU A 593 -8.70 -50.00 9.89
N THR A 594 -9.91 -49.97 10.45
CA THR A 594 -10.65 -51.18 10.84
C THR A 594 -12.14 -50.98 10.58
N GLY A 595 -12.72 -51.85 9.76
CA GLY A 595 -14.08 -51.64 9.23
C GLY A 595 -14.19 -50.34 8.44
N ARG A 596 -15.02 -49.40 8.94
CA ARG A 596 -15.17 -48.04 8.39
C ARG A 596 -14.36 -46.98 9.16
N ASN A 597 -13.72 -47.36 10.26
CA ASN A 597 -13.03 -46.43 11.13
C ASN A 597 -11.59 -46.20 10.66
N VAL A 598 -11.16 -44.94 10.69
CA VAL A 598 -9.79 -44.53 10.36
C VAL A 598 -9.20 -43.74 11.51
N PHE A 599 -8.02 -44.15 11.98
CA PHE A 599 -7.29 -43.52 13.07
C PHE A 599 -5.90 -43.09 12.62
N PHE A 600 -5.36 -42.02 13.22
CA PHE A 600 -4.02 -41.53 12.96
C PHE A 600 -3.24 -41.35 14.27
N LYS A 601 -1.95 -41.69 14.27
CA LYS A 601 -0.99 -41.27 15.30
C LYS A 601 0.33 -40.87 14.66
N LYS A 602 0.96 -39.84 15.23
CA LYS A 602 2.30 -39.39 14.86
C LYS A 602 3.34 -40.41 15.34
N LEU A 603 4.33 -40.71 14.50
CA LEU A 603 5.52 -41.47 14.84
C LEU A 603 6.75 -40.60 14.57
N LEU A 604 7.53 -40.31 15.60
CA LEU A 604 8.80 -39.61 15.45
C LEU A 604 9.93 -40.65 15.38
N LEU A 605 10.66 -40.70 14.26
CA LEU A 605 11.85 -41.53 14.10
C LEU A 605 13.11 -40.70 14.36
N LEU A 606 13.97 -41.22 15.23
CA LEU A 606 15.29 -40.69 15.57
C LEU A 606 16.37 -41.67 15.08
N GLU A 607 17.61 -41.18 14.96
CA GLU A 607 18.78 -42.02 14.64
C GLU A 607 18.99 -43.19 15.61
#